data_AF-A0AAE1XKZ6-F1
#
_entry.id   AF-A0AAE1XKZ6-F1
#
_cell.length_a   1.000
_cell.length_b   1.000
_cell.length_c   1.000
_cell.angle_alpha   90.00
_cell.angle_beta   90.00
_cell.angle_gamma   90.00
#
_symmetry.space_group_name_H-M   'P 1'
#
loop_
_entity.id
_entity.type
_entity.pdbx_description
1 polymer ?
#
loop_
_entity_poly.entity_id
_entity_poly.type
_entity_poly.pdbx_seq_one_letter_code
_entity_poly.pdbx_strand_id
1 'polypeptide(L)'
;MRVRTRSPDSFWGYSFAHADRFSLNLPWKETISCCFHESGPDPDDPQAAAFFKSAFGQEFEDIRWIFQEYCKAMKRLCDGIIEILGLSLGADESEFKEYFQEGSSSIMRCNFYPRCQEPGLVLGTGPHCDPTALTILHQDQVGGLQVFADHKWKSVRPRHDALVVSLGDTFAVSRQL
;
A
#
# COMPACT_ATOMS: atom_id res chain seq x y z
N MET A 1 19.37 3.21 11.22
CA MET A 1 18.33 2.18 11.39
C MET A 1 18.78 0.93 10.64
N ARG A 2 19.01 -0.21 11.31
CA ARG A 2 19.27 -1.50 10.63
C ARG A 2 17.94 -2.25 10.56
N VAL A 3 17.18 -2.03 9.49
CA VAL A 3 15.95 -2.81 9.25
C VAL A 3 16.34 -4.15 8.65
N ARG A 4 15.81 -5.26 9.18
CA ARG A 4 16.10 -6.58 8.61
C ARG A 4 15.42 -6.68 7.24
N THR A 5 16.19 -7.10 6.23
CA THR A 5 15.64 -7.47 4.92
C THR A 5 14.60 -8.57 5.13
N ARG A 6 13.48 -8.49 4.41
CA ARG A 6 12.44 -9.53 4.48
C ARG A 6 13.01 -10.91 4.11
N SER A 7 12.51 -11.97 4.73
CA SER A 7 12.82 -13.33 4.30
C SER A 7 12.25 -13.59 2.90
N PRO A 8 12.84 -14.50 2.10
CA PRO A 8 12.35 -14.79 0.75
C PRO A 8 10.88 -15.19 0.69
N ASP A 9 10.39 -15.87 1.73
CA ASP A 9 9.01 -16.36 1.83
C ASP A 9 8.06 -15.35 2.48
N SER A 10 8.55 -14.18 2.90
CA SER A 10 7.74 -13.13 3.53
C SER A 10 7.41 -12.03 2.54
N PHE A 11 6.13 -11.66 2.47
CA PHE A 11 5.68 -10.47 1.76
C PHE A 11 5.94 -9.17 2.55
N TRP A 12 6.38 -9.29 3.81
CA TRP A 12 6.50 -8.22 4.78
C TRP A 12 7.95 -7.95 5.17
N GLY A 13 8.27 -6.69 5.47
CA GLY A 13 9.59 -6.24 5.90
C GLY A 13 10.24 -5.27 4.90
N TYR A 14 11.55 -5.06 5.08
CA TYR A 14 12.33 -4.14 4.26
C TYR A 14 12.82 -4.81 2.98
N SER A 15 12.79 -4.05 1.88
CA SER A 15 13.32 -4.45 0.59
C SER A 15 14.02 -3.24 -0.06
N PHE A 16 15.24 -3.47 -0.55
CA PHE A 16 15.96 -2.52 -1.38
C PHE A 16 15.77 -2.90 -2.85
N ALA A 17 15.22 -1.98 -3.64
CA ALA A 17 15.02 -2.11 -5.07
C ALA A 17 14.23 -3.36 -5.50
N HIS A 18 13.48 -4.00 -4.59
CA HIS A 18 12.88 -5.31 -4.83
C HIS A 18 13.84 -6.32 -5.49
N ALA A 19 15.12 -6.27 -5.12
CA ALA A 19 16.17 -7.15 -5.66
C ALA A 19 15.91 -8.64 -5.35
N ASP A 20 15.00 -8.92 -4.41
CA ASP A 20 14.49 -10.26 -4.14
C ASP A 20 13.51 -10.79 -5.21
N ARG A 21 12.96 -9.90 -6.06
CA ARG A 21 11.98 -10.24 -7.11
C ARG A 21 12.48 -10.00 -8.52
N PHE A 22 13.38 -9.04 -8.72
CA PHE A 22 13.86 -8.65 -10.03
C PHE A 22 15.37 -8.86 -10.12
N SER A 23 15.83 -9.34 -11.27
CA SER A 23 17.26 -9.50 -11.57
C SER A 23 17.82 -8.38 -12.47
N LEU A 24 16.95 -7.61 -13.12
CA LEU A 24 17.27 -6.49 -14.01
C LEU A 24 16.22 -5.38 -13.86
N ASN A 25 16.54 -4.15 -14.28
CA ASN A 25 15.67 -2.96 -14.20
C ASN A 25 15.10 -2.72 -12.79
N LEU A 26 16.00 -2.79 -11.81
CA LEU A 26 15.64 -2.66 -10.41
C LEU A 26 15.03 -1.28 -10.13
N PRO A 27 13.86 -1.19 -9.46
CA PRO A 27 13.26 0.08 -9.09
C PRO A 27 14.17 0.88 -8.15
N TRP A 28 14.31 2.18 -8.40
CA TRP A 28 15.13 3.09 -7.60
C TRP A 28 14.40 3.52 -6.32
N LYS A 29 14.18 2.56 -5.41
CA LYS A 29 13.48 2.78 -4.15
C LYS A 29 13.85 1.79 -3.07
N GLU A 30 13.59 2.21 -1.84
CA GLU A 30 13.49 1.35 -0.68
C GLU A 30 12.02 1.20 -0.31
N THR A 31 11.63 0.05 0.23
CA THR A 31 10.25 -0.21 0.60
C THR A 31 10.18 -0.99 1.90
N ILE A 32 9.33 -0.51 2.79
CA ILE A 32 8.90 -1.23 3.99
C ILE A 32 7.45 -1.64 3.76
N SER A 33 7.14 -2.93 3.87
CA SER A 33 5.77 -3.45 3.78
C SER A 33 5.33 -4.08 5.09
N CYS A 34 4.14 -3.73 5.55
CA CYS A 34 3.51 -4.27 6.75
C CYS A 34 2.11 -4.79 6.42
N CYS A 35 1.80 -5.99 6.91
CA CYS A 35 0.43 -6.49 6.84
C CYS A 35 -0.43 -5.79 7.89
N PHE A 36 -1.69 -5.56 7.54
CA PHE A 36 -2.73 -5.17 8.47
C PHE A 36 -3.92 -6.11 8.29
N HIS A 37 -4.34 -6.76 9.38
CA HIS A 37 -5.54 -7.57 9.44
C HIS A 37 -6.53 -6.92 10.38
N GLU A 38 -7.78 -6.80 9.95
CA GLU A 38 -8.87 -6.25 10.76
C GLU A 38 -9.19 -7.14 11.98
N SER A 39 -9.01 -8.46 11.82
CA SER A 39 -9.09 -9.45 12.90
C SER A 39 -7.75 -9.66 13.65
N GLY A 40 -6.69 -8.96 13.23
CA GLY A 40 -5.39 -8.94 13.91
C GLY A 40 -5.43 -7.92 15.04
N PRO A 41 -5.46 -8.36 16.31
CA PRO A 41 -6.08 -7.57 17.36
C PRO A 41 -5.22 -6.39 17.81
N ASP A 42 -5.80 -5.53 18.63
CA ASP A 42 -5.22 -4.93 19.83
C ASP A 42 -3.73 -4.45 19.77
N PRO A 43 -3.38 -3.24 20.25
CA PRO A 43 -1.98 -2.96 20.65
C PRO A 43 -1.33 -4.07 21.49
N ASP A 44 -2.12 -4.90 22.16
CA ASP A 44 -1.69 -6.08 22.92
C ASP A 44 -1.65 -7.41 22.12
N ASP A 45 -1.89 -7.41 20.80
CA ASP A 45 -1.73 -8.60 19.95
C ASP A 45 -0.27 -9.07 19.90
N PRO A 46 0.03 -10.27 20.44
CA PRO A 46 1.37 -10.82 20.41
C PRO A 46 1.92 -11.00 18.99
N GLN A 47 1.07 -11.25 17.98
CA GLN A 47 1.53 -11.47 16.61
C GLN A 47 1.92 -10.16 15.92
N ALA A 48 1.08 -9.12 15.98
CA ALA A 48 1.43 -7.80 15.47
C ALA A 48 2.65 -7.21 16.19
N ALA A 49 2.71 -7.32 17.52
CA ALA A 49 3.87 -6.90 18.30
C ALA A 49 5.15 -7.67 17.90
N ALA A 50 5.06 -9.01 17.76
CA ALA A 50 6.19 -9.84 17.32
C ALA A 50 6.64 -9.49 15.89
N PHE A 51 5.71 -9.22 14.97
CA PHE A 51 6.02 -8.80 13.61
C PHE A 51 6.79 -7.47 13.60
N PHE A 52 6.27 -6.42 14.26
CA PHE A 52 6.93 -5.12 14.32
C PHE A 52 8.28 -5.19 15.05
N LYS A 53 8.34 -5.90 16.17
CA LYS A 53 9.59 -6.13 16.90
C LYS A 53 10.62 -6.89 16.06
N SER A 54 10.20 -7.86 15.25
CA SER A 54 11.06 -8.60 14.33
C SER A 54 11.53 -7.75 13.15
N ALA A 55 10.63 -6.96 12.57
CA ALA A 55 10.89 -6.15 11.38
C ALA A 55 11.74 -4.91 11.70
N PHE A 56 11.39 -4.18 12.75
CA PHE A 56 11.96 -2.88 13.08
C PHE A 56 12.87 -2.89 14.32
N GLY A 57 12.59 -3.77 15.29
CA GLY A 57 13.28 -3.80 16.58
C GLY A 57 12.43 -3.23 17.70
N GLN A 58 12.80 -3.54 18.95
CA GLN A 58 12.04 -3.15 20.15
C GLN A 58 12.06 -1.64 20.43
N GLU A 59 13.05 -0.92 19.91
CA GLU A 59 13.17 0.54 20.04
C GLU A 59 12.13 1.33 19.21
N PHE A 60 11.31 0.66 18.40
CA PHE A 60 10.31 1.27 17.51
C PHE A 60 8.86 0.95 17.88
N GLU A 61 8.60 0.63 19.16
CA GLU A 61 7.24 0.36 19.66
C GLU A 61 6.27 1.53 19.45
N ASP A 62 6.72 2.77 19.65
CA ASP A 62 5.87 3.95 19.39
C ASP A 62 5.49 4.07 17.91
N ILE A 63 6.40 3.68 17.00
CA ILE A 63 6.13 3.68 15.56
C ILE A 63 5.10 2.60 15.21
N ARG A 64 5.15 1.43 15.87
CA ARG A 64 4.13 0.39 15.70
C ARG A 64 2.72 0.94 15.97
N TRP A 65 2.55 1.67 17.08
CA TRP A 65 1.26 2.26 17.42
C TRP A 65 0.76 3.22 16.34
N ILE A 66 1.63 4.14 15.87
CA ILE A 66 1.29 5.09 14.81
C ILE A 66 0.89 4.37 13.52
N PHE A 67 1.64 3.32 13.14
CA PHE A 67 1.34 2.50 11.96
C PHE A 67 -0.03 1.83 12.08
N GLN A 68 -0.34 1.23 13.24
CA GLN A 68 -1.61 0.56 13.48
C GLN A 68 -2.79 1.54 13.41
N GLU A 69 -2.70 2.68 14.09
CA GLU A 69 -3.78 3.68 14.08
C GLU A 69 -3.99 4.27 12.68
N TYR A 70 -2.90 4.51 11.93
CA TYR A 70 -2.99 4.96 10.55
C TYR A 70 -3.66 3.90 9.65
N CYS A 71 -3.25 2.63 9.73
CA CYS A 71 -3.87 1.53 8.99
C CYS A 71 -5.36 1.38 9.32
N LYS A 72 -5.75 1.45 10.59
CA LYS A 72 -7.16 1.42 11.02
C LYS A 72 -7.96 2.57 10.40
N ALA A 73 -7.40 3.78 10.41
CA ALA A 73 -8.06 4.95 9.81
C ALA A 73 -8.21 4.81 8.29
N MET A 74 -7.16 4.33 7.60
CA MET A 74 -7.20 4.10 6.15
C MET A 74 -8.14 2.96 5.76
N LYS A 75 -8.23 1.88 6.55
CA LYS A 75 -9.20 0.79 6.33
C LYS A 75 -10.63 1.31 6.41
N ARG A 76 -10.99 2.05 7.47
CA ARG A 76 -12.33 2.67 7.57
C ARG A 76 -12.65 3.58 6.39
N LEU A 77 -11.67 4.37 5.93
CA LEU A 77 -11.83 5.20 4.74
C LEU A 77 -12.03 4.35 3.46
N CYS A 78 -11.23 3.30 3.30
CA CYS A 78 -11.35 2.35 2.20
C CYS A 78 -12.74 1.71 2.18
N ASP A 79 -13.23 1.23 3.32
CA ASP A 79 -14.55 0.60 3.44
C ASP A 79 -15.67 1.55 3.02
N GLY A 80 -15.62 2.81 3.47
CA GLY A 80 -16.61 3.82 3.08
C GLY A 80 -16.55 4.16 1.58
N ILE A 81 -15.36 4.24 0.98
CA ILE A 81 -15.23 4.47 -0.47
C ILE A 81 -15.78 3.28 -1.25
N ILE A 82 -15.43 2.06 -0.85
CA ILE A 82 -15.91 0.80 -1.44
C ILE A 82 -17.45 0.76 -1.36
N GLU A 83 -18.04 0.99 -0.19
CA GLU A 83 -19.51 1.04 -0.02
C GLU A 83 -20.18 2.04 -0.96
N ILE A 84 -19.67 3.28 -1.05
CA ILE A 84 -20.21 4.31 -1.96
C ILE A 84 -20.10 3.86 -3.43
N LEU A 85 -18.99 3.22 -3.82
CA LEU A 85 -18.80 2.70 -5.16
C LEU A 85 -19.78 1.56 -5.47
N GLY A 86 -19.99 0.63 -4.54
CA GLY A 86 -20.96 -0.46 -4.66
C GLY A 86 -22.37 0.06 -4.88
N LEU A 87 -22.81 1.00 -4.02
CA LEU A 87 -24.11 1.66 -4.14
C LEU A 87 -24.27 2.40 -5.47
N SER A 88 -23.23 3.11 -5.92
CA SER A 88 -23.24 3.85 -7.20
C SER A 88 -23.33 2.92 -8.42
N LEU A 89 -22.92 1.66 -8.27
CA LEU A 89 -23.01 0.64 -9.30
C LEU A 89 -24.29 -0.21 -9.19
N GLY A 90 -25.13 0.03 -8.18
CA GLY A 90 -26.36 -0.72 -7.94
C GLY A 90 -26.14 -2.12 -7.37
N ALA A 91 -24.98 -2.38 -6.76
CA ALA A 91 -24.71 -3.65 -6.10
C ALA A 91 -25.56 -3.79 -4.82
N ASP A 92 -25.93 -5.03 -4.48
CA ASP A 92 -26.49 -5.33 -3.18
C ASP A 92 -25.44 -5.08 -2.08
N GLU A 93 -25.84 -4.38 -1.04
CA GLU A 93 -24.95 -3.96 0.04
C GLU A 93 -24.32 -5.16 0.76
N SER A 94 -25.06 -6.26 0.92
CA SER A 94 -24.58 -7.43 1.66
C SER A 94 -23.55 -8.23 0.87
N GLU A 95 -23.80 -8.49 -0.41
CA GLU A 95 -22.88 -9.20 -1.30
C GLU A 95 -21.57 -8.42 -1.51
N PHE A 96 -21.67 -7.10 -1.62
CA PHE A 96 -20.52 -6.24 -1.83
C PHE A 96 -19.61 -6.15 -0.59
N LYS A 97 -20.22 -6.12 0.61
CA LYS A 97 -19.49 -6.19 1.89
C LYS A 97 -18.80 -7.52 2.08
N GLU A 98 -19.46 -8.63 1.77
CA GLU A 98 -18.85 -9.97 1.85
C GLU A 98 -17.62 -10.08 0.93
N TYR A 99 -17.70 -9.55 -0.29
CA TYR A 99 -16.62 -9.66 -1.28
C TYR A 99 -15.39 -8.80 -0.96
N PHE A 100 -15.59 -7.58 -0.42
CA PHE A 100 -14.52 -6.60 -0.26
C PHE A 100 -14.10 -6.34 1.19
N GLN A 101 -14.95 -6.63 2.18
CA GLN A 101 -14.71 -6.27 3.58
C GLN A 101 -14.38 -7.51 4.42
N GLU A 102 -15.16 -8.59 4.31
CA GLU A 102 -14.95 -9.79 5.12
C GLU A 102 -13.66 -10.54 4.74
N GLY A 103 -12.82 -10.83 5.75
CA GLY A 103 -11.55 -11.54 5.55
C GLY A 103 -10.49 -10.78 4.74
N SER A 104 -10.73 -9.50 4.43
CA SER A 104 -9.81 -8.69 3.64
C SER A 104 -8.51 -8.41 4.40
N SER A 105 -7.38 -8.71 3.76
CA SER A 105 -6.05 -8.32 4.26
C SER A 105 -5.63 -7.03 3.58
N SER A 106 -5.11 -6.09 4.38
CA SER A 106 -4.59 -4.81 3.88
C SER A 106 -3.08 -4.80 3.98
N ILE A 107 -2.44 -4.06 3.08
CA ILE A 107 -0.98 -3.90 3.05
C ILE A 107 -0.66 -2.42 3.09
N MET A 108 0.10 -2.00 4.10
CA MET A 108 0.73 -0.69 4.07
C MET A 108 2.14 -0.80 3.49
N ARG A 109 2.46 0.10 2.56
CA ARG A 109 3.80 0.23 1.97
C ARG A 109 4.32 1.64 2.14
N CYS A 110 5.45 1.77 2.83
CA CYS A 110 6.22 3.01 2.87
C CYS A 110 7.29 2.92 1.80
N ASN A 111 7.20 3.76 0.75
CA ASN A 111 8.19 3.83 -0.30
C ASN A 111 9.10 5.04 -0.05
N PHE A 112 10.41 4.83 -0.03
CA PHE A 112 11.41 5.88 0.01
C PHE A 112 12.16 5.91 -1.31
N TYR A 113 12.23 7.08 -1.95
CA TYR A 113 12.88 7.27 -3.25
C TYR A 113 14.12 8.15 -3.06
N PRO A 114 15.33 7.57 -2.96
CA PRO A 114 16.55 8.35 -2.80
C PRO A 114 16.80 9.26 -4.01
N ARG A 115 17.52 10.37 -3.80
CA ARG A 115 17.98 11.21 -4.91
C ARG A 115 18.81 10.37 -5.89
N CYS A 116 18.50 10.48 -7.18
CA CYS A 116 19.21 9.79 -8.25
C CYS A 116 20.05 10.81 -9.05
N GLN A 117 21.27 10.44 -9.42
CA GLN A 117 22.14 11.27 -10.28
C GLN A 117 21.68 11.26 -11.74
N GLU A 118 21.07 10.15 -12.19
CA GLU A 118 20.64 9.95 -13.58
C GLU A 118 19.15 9.59 -13.64
N PRO A 119 18.24 10.50 -13.25
CA PRO A 119 16.80 10.21 -13.14
C PRO A 119 16.12 9.88 -14.48
N GLY A 120 16.78 10.14 -15.62
CA GLY A 120 16.29 9.75 -16.94
C GLY A 120 16.54 8.27 -17.30
N LEU A 121 17.36 7.56 -16.52
CA LEU A 121 17.73 6.16 -16.77
C LEU A 121 17.05 5.17 -15.82
N VAL A 122 16.38 5.67 -14.78
CA VAL A 122 15.78 4.83 -13.73
C VAL A 122 14.34 5.25 -13.46
N LEU A 123 13.55 4.30 -12.95
CA LEU A 123 12.22 4.57 -12.43
C LEU A 123 12.19 4.23 -10.95
N GLY A 124 11.55 5.07 -10.14
CA GLY A 124 11.30 4.75 -8.74
C GLY A 124 10.45 3.50 -8.60
N THR A 125 9.28 3.48 -9.25
CA THR A 125 8.48 2.29 -9.48
C THR A 125 8.12 2.26 -10.97
N GLY A 126 8.26 1.11 -11.64
CA GLY A 126 7.90 0.97 -13.05
C GLY A 126 6.39 1.05 -13.31
N PRO A 127 5.96 1.16 -14.59
CA PRO A 127 4.54 1.12 -14.95
C PRO A 127 3.88 -0.18 -14.48
N HIS A 128 2.74 -0.07 -13.81
CA HIS A 128 1.96 -1.21 -13.34
C HIS A 128 0.50 -0.79 -13.07
N CYS A 129 -0.37 -1.79 -12.93
CA CYS A 129 -1.66 -1.66 -12.26
C CYS A 129 -1.55 -2.26 -10.86
N ASP A 130 -2.30 -1.70 -9.91
CA ASP A 130 -2.36 -2.26 -8.57
C ASP A 130 -3.20 -3.55 -8.61
N PRO A 131 -2.68 -4.68 -8.09
CA PRO A 131 -3.44 -5.92 -8.05
C PRO A 131 -4.53 -5.93 -6.98
N THR A 132 -4.59 -4.91 -6.11
CA THR A 132 -5.56 -4.77 -5.02
C THR A 132 -6.91 -4.22 -5.51
N ALA A 133 -7.98 -4.31 -4.72
CA ALA A 133 -9.24 -3.64 -5.04
C ALA A 133 -9.12 -2.11 -5.08
N LEU A 134 -8.53 -1.52 -4.04
CA LEU A 134 -8.40 -0.08 -3.88
C LEU A 134 -7.08 0.26 -3.19
N THR A 135 -6.41 1.31 -3.66
CA THR A 135 -5.21 1.86 -3.05
C THR A 135 -5.46 3.30 -2.64
N ILE A 136 -5.11 3.62 -1.39
CA ILE A 136 -5.10 4.98 -0.85
C ILE A 136 -3.63 5.39 -0.66
N LEU A 137 -3.22 6.44 -1.34
CA LEU A 137 -1.85 6.92 -1.35
C LEU A 137 -1.76 8.31 -0.73
N HIS A 138 -0.96 8.41 0.33
CA HIS A 138 -0.49 9.66 0.90
C HIS A 138 0.88 10.01 0.29
N GLN A 139 1.02 11.23 -0.24
CA GLN A 139 2.24 11.69 -0.91
C GLN A 139 2.92 12.81 -0.11
N ASP A 140 4.26 12.83 -0.17
CA ASP A 140 5.01 14.04 0.18
C ASP A 140 4.86 15.13 -0.90
N GLN A 141 5.54 16.27 -0.72
CA GLN A 141 5.46 17.39 -1.65
C GLN A 141 6.50 17.34 -2.79
N VAL A 142 7.28 16.27 -2.91
CA VAL A 142 8.28 16.10 -3.98
C VAL A 142 7.61 15.69 -5.29
N GLY A 143 6.59 14.83 -5.21
CA GLY A 143 5.86 14.33 -6.38
C GLY A 143 6.51 13.14 -7.05
N GLY A 144 6.26 12.96 -8.35
CA GLY A 144 6.79 11.85 -9.15
C GLY A 144 5.76 10.78 -9.53
N LEU A 145 4.57 10.79 -8.93
CA LEU A 145 3.46 9.94 -9.37
C LEU A 145 2.98 10.38 -10.76
N GLN A 146 2.87 9.42 -11.67
CA GLN A 146 2.26 9.59 -12.99
C GLN A 146 1.22 8.51 -13.21
N VAL A 147 0.12 8.89 -13.88
CA VAL A 147 -0.94 7.98 -14.32
C VAL A 147 -1.00 7.96 -15.83
N PHE A 148 -1.23 6.79 -16.43
CA PHE A 148 -1.40 6.68 -17.87
C PHE A 148 -2.87 6.79 -18.23
N ALA A 149 -3.26 7.90 -18.88
CA ALA A 149 -4.64 8.19 -19.27
C ALA A 149 -4.67 8.94 -20.61
N ASP A 150 -5.67 8.68 -21.44
CA ASP A 150 -5.79 9.26 -22.79
C ASP A 150 -4.52 9.08 -23.64
N HIS A 151 -3.96 7.87 -23.57
CA HIS A 151 -2.72 7.47 -24.26
C HIS A 151 -1.48 8.30 -23.90
N LYS A 152 -1.47 8.96 -22.73
CA LYS A 152 -0.36 9.79 -22.27
C LYS A 152 -0.12 9.63 -20.77
N TRP A 153 1.14 9.75 -20.37
CA TRP A 153 1.51 9.89 -18.96
C TRP A 153 1.14 11.30 -18.47
N LYS A 154 0.41 11.37 -17.36
CA LYS A 154 -0.02 12.61 -16.71
C LYS A 154 0.51 12.63 -15.29
N SER A 155 1.20 13.71 -14.91
CA SER A 155 1.69 13.89 -13.55
C SER A 155 0.55 14.21 -12.59
N VAL A 156 0.55 13.54 -11.44
CA VAL A 156 -0.37 13.83 -10.34
C VAL A 156 0.31 14.83 -9.41
N ARG A 157 -0.24 16.04 -9.30
CA ARG A 157 0.32 17.10 -8.45
C ARG A 157 0.05 16.74 -6.97
N PRO A 158 1.08 16.67 -6.12
CA PRO A 158 0.88 16.46 -4.69
C PRO A 158 0.08 17.58 -4.06
N ARG A 159 -0.71 17.20 -3.05
CA ARG A 159 -1.51 18.11 -2.23
C ARG A 159 -1.40 17.67 -0.77
N HIS A 160 -0.99 18.59 0.09
CA HIS A 160 -0.81 18.33 1.52
C HIS A 160 -2.11 17.95 2.25
N ASP A 161 -3.26 18.32 1.68
CA ASP A 161 -4.60 18.16 2.25
C ASP A 161 -5.41 17.06 1.55
N ALA A 162 -4.78 16.23 0.71
CA ALA A 162 -5.47 15.22 -0.09
C ALA A 162 -4.75 13.87 -0.10
N LEU A 163 -5.55 12.83 -0.28
CA LEU A 163 -5.11 11.47 -0.58
C LEU A 163 -5.43 11.18 -2.04
N VAL A 164 -4.56 10.41 -2.70
CA VAL A 164 -4.84 9.86 -4.03
C VAL A 164 -5.50 8.51 -3.85
N VAL A 165 -6.60 8.27 -4.55
CA VAL A 165 -7.31 6.99 -4.54
C VAL A 165 -7.26 6.39 -5.94
N SER A 166 -6.80 5.14 -6.05
CA SER A 166 -6.81 4.36 -7.29
C SER A 166 -7.60 3.07 -7.10
N LEU A 167 -8.34 2.67 -8.14
CA LEU A 167 -8.95 1.35 -8.23
C LEU A 167 -7.98 0.42 -8.93
N GLY A 168 -7.79 -0.77 -8.36
CA GLY A 168 -6.93 -1.78 -8.96
C GLY A 168 -7.71 -2.93 -9.57
N ASP A 169 -6.97 -3.95 -10.00
CA ASP A 169 -7.47 -5.00 -10.88
C ASP A 169 -8.59 -5.83 -10.23
N THR A 170 -8.53 -6.12 -8.92
CA THR A 170 -9.59 -6.86 -8.22
C THR A 170 -10.96 -6.17 -8.34
N PHE A 171 -10.98 -4.83 -8.23
CA PHE A 171 -12.22 -4.06 -8.36
C PHE A 171 -12.68 -3.98 -9.82
N ALA A 172 -11.74 -3.93 -10.78
CA ALA A 172 -12.08 -3.89 -12.19
C ALA A 172 -12.74 -5.20 -12.66
N VAL A 173 -12.24 -6.35 -12.19
CA VAL A 173 -12.75 -7.68 -12.58
C VAL A 173 -14.10 -8.00 -11.93
N SER A 174 -14.38 -7.49 -10.73
CA SER A 174 -15.67 -7.71 -10.06
C SER A 174 -16.86 -7.04 -10.77
N ARG A 175 -16.63 -6.23 -11.81
CA ARG A 175 -17.70 -5.65 -12.66
C ARG A 175 -18.34 -6.62 -13.65
N GLN A 176 -17.88 -7.87 -13.69
CA GLN A 176 -18.44 -8.92 -14.58
C GLN A 176 -19.35 -9.92 -13.86
N LEU A 177 -19.58 -9.73 -12.55
CA LEU A 177 -20.63 -10.42 -11.79
C LEU A 177 -21.88 -9.53 -11.78
#